data_AF-A0A0R2FXH3-F1
#
_entry.id   AF-A0A0R2FXH3-F1
#
_cell.length_a   1.000
_cell.length_b   1.000
_cell.length_c   1.000
_cell.angle_alpha   90.00
_cell.angle_beta   90.00
_cell.angle_gamma   90.00
#
_symmetry.space_group_name_H-M   'P 1'
#
loop_
_entity.id
_entity.type
_entity.pdbx_description
1 polymer ?
#
loop_
_entity_poly.entity_id
_entity_poly.type
_entity_poly.pdbx_seq_one_letter_code
_entity_poly.pdbx_strand_id
1 'polypeptide(L)'
;MDPAGLKLITELAYLLDNHEITYQEMKHQFSALEKQQVRKQPQNVQSVAISYLRTIVQALGRMNRTFNKMPTIDILVAMRVIDGISAVGIDPSRLSPEAQAVLACDTRSETDFATQQQLAMKQSYTLYTNRDLWVLTNNLQTKADEAKRYQNLRTYLLSNPTISKLQLAAQQAKDSRCLQYLQNDSQTTSYWTKPLTKWDNGEFDFPLVPDDAIEVSADASGLTSMCRYPGLKKYFHDQGFATEWLPNEFILNPVQYINLYLGILGEAAGKFIVEDIWHVHLQRLNKRAINELFDYQVGDHVAIDFKNWNGVHRPSAQAEHQHIYQKLNELSETTGTPWRVLIINICATQADLQPQMTADQRIYEIPALIDQQGKLVLAAHDQKEIGRYLHG
;
A
#
# COMPACT_ATOMS: atom_id res chain seq x y z
N MET A 1 31.35 -16.24 -0.79
CA MET A 1 30.25 -16.71 -1.64
C MET A 1 30.86 -17.61 -2.69
N ASP A 2 30.42 -18.87 -2.76
CA ASP A 2 30.93 -19.88 -3.67
C ASP A 2 30.05 -19.99 -4.94
N PRO A 3 30.42 -20.79 -5.95
CA PRO A 3 29.61 -20.95 -7.16
C PRO A 3 28.19 -21.45 -6.91
N ALA A 4 27.98 -22.26 -5.85
CA ALA A 4 26.67 -22.76 -5.47
C ALA A 4 25.76 -21.64 -4.94
N GLY A 5 26.30 -20.74 -4.12
CA GLY A 5 25.60 -19.55 -3.64
C GLY A 5 25.18 -18.61 -4.78
N LEU A 6 26.08 -18.36 -5.74
CA LEU A 6 25.75 -17.54 -6.92
C LEU A 6 24.64 -18.14 -7.77
N LYS A 7 24.68 -19.47 -7.97
CA LYS A 7 23.63 -20.20 -8.69
C LYS A 7 22.27 -20.04 -7.99
N LEU A 8 22.21 -20.24 -6.68
CA LEU A 8 20.97 -20.11 -5.91
C LEU A 8 20.41 -18.69 -5.97
N ILE A 9 21.25 -17.66 -5.86
CA ILE A 9 20.82 -16.26 -6.00
C ILE A 9 20.16 -16.01 -7.36
N THR A 10 20.76 -16.55 -8.42
CA THR A 10 20.24 -16.42 -9.79
C THR A 10 18.90 -17.13 -9.95
N GLU A 11 18.77 -18.34 -9.40
CA GLU A 11 17.51 -19.09 -9.39
C GLU A 11 16.40 -18.34 -8.63
N LEU A 12 16.72 -17.79 -7.45
CA LEU A 12 15.76 -17.01 -6.65
C LEU A 12 15.34 -15.71 -7.36
N ALA A 13 16.27 -15.02 -8.01
CA ALA A 13 15.96 -13.83 -8.80
C ALA A 13 14.98 -14.16 -9.93
N TYR A 14 15.23 -15.26 -10.66
CA TYR A 14 14.32 -15.73 -11.70
C TYR A 14 12.91 -16.05 -11.17
N LEU A 15 12.81 -16.70 -10.00
CA LEU A 15 11.50 -16.97 -9.39
C LEU A 15 10.78 -15.68 -8.96
N LEU A 16 11.52 -14.69 -8.45
CA LEU A 16 10.93 -13.39 -8.07
C LEU A 16 10.42 -12.63 -9.29
N ASP A 17 11.19 -12.60 -10.39
CA ASP A 17 10.83 -11.90 -11.63
C ASP A 17 9.57 -12.49 -12.28
N ASN A 18 9.32 -13.79 -12.10
CA ASN A 18 8.10 -14.46 -12.56
C ASN A 18 6.96 -14.45 -11.51
N HIS A 19 7.13 -13.69 -10.41
CA HIS A 19 6.18 -13.63 -9.31
C HIS A 19 5.86 -14.99 -8.68
N GLU A 20 6.76 -15.95 -8.78
CA GLU A 20 6.59 -17.28 -8.17
C GLU A 20 6.96 -17.31 -6.69
N ILE A 21 7.75 -16.32 -6.25
CA ILE A 21 8.04 -16.06 -4.84
C ILE A 21 7.85 -14.59 -4.53
N THR A 22 7.64 -14.29 -3.26
CA THR A 22 7.58 -12.89 -2.78
C THR A 22 8.97 -12.32 -2.57
N TYR A 23 9.08 -10.98 -2.59
CA TYR A 23 10.30 -10.29 -2.18
C TYR A 23 10.73 -10.65 -0.74
N GLN A 24 9.76 -10.88 0.16
CA GLN A 24 10.04 -11.30 1.53
C GLN A 24 10.71 -12.68 1.58
N GLU A 25 10.23 -13.64 0.80
CA GLU A 25 10.85 -14.96 0.73
C GLU A 25 12.28 -14.86 0.17
N MET A 26 12.51 -14.05 -0.86
CA MET A 26 13.87 -13.79 -1.37
C MET A 26 14.78 -13.22 -0.26
N LYS A 27 14.32 -12.20 0.47
CA LYS A 27 15.07 -11.59 1.58
C LYS A 27 15.42 -12.62 2.65
N HIS A 28 14.48 -13.48 2.99
CA HIS A 28 14.69 -14.53 3.96
C HIS A 28 15.72 -15.58 3.50
N GLN A 29 15.67 -15.97 2.23
CA GLN A 29 16.67 -16.88 1.63
C GLN A 29 18.07 -16.25 1.64
N PHE A 30 18.19 -14.96 1.32
CA PHE A 30 19.45 -14.24 1.39
C PHE A 30 20.00 -14.13 2.81
N SER A 31 19.16 -13.78 3.80
CA SER A 31 19.59 -13.75 5.19
C SER A 31 20.06 -15.12 5.70
N ALA A 32 19.45 -16.22 5.23
CA ALA A 32 19.92 -17.56 5.56
C ALA A 32 21.28 -17.86 4.91
N LEU A 33 21.46 -17.52 3.64
CA LEU A 33 22.72 -17.65 2.91
C LEU A 33 23.87 -16.89 3.57
N GLU A 34 23.64 -15.63 3.97
CA GLU A 34 24.62 -14.80 4.67
C GLU A 34 25.06 -15.43 6.00
N LYS A 35 24.10 -16.03 6.72
CA LYS A 35 24.34 -16.73 7.99
C LYS A 35 24.84 -18.16 7.81
N GLN A 36 25.07 -18.61 6.58
CA GLN A 36 25.44 -20.00 6.25
C GLN A 36 24.46 -21.04 6.80
N GLN A 37 23.18 -20.69 6.85
CA GLN A 37 22.10 -21.55 7.31
C GLN A 37 21.39 -22.22 6.13
N VAL A 38 21.07 -23.50 6.29
CA VAL A 38 20.29 -24.25 5.30
C VAL A 38 18.82 -23.85 5.44
N ARG A 39 18.27 -23.23 4.40
CA ARG A 39 16.83 -22.99 4.26
C ARG A 39 16.30 -23.87 3.12
N LYS A 40 15.09 -24.39 3.29
CA LYS A 40 14.42 -25.13 2.22
C LYS A 40 14.19 -24.18 1.05
N GLN A 41 14.53 -24.61 -0.16
CA GLN A 41 14.21 -23.86 -1.38
C GLN A 41 12.69 -23.76 -1.55
N PRO A 42 12.18 -22.74 -2.25
CA PRO A 42 10.76 -22.64 -2.59
C PRO A 42 10.26 -23.94 -3.23
N GLN A 43 9.19 -24.49 -2.65
CA GLN A 43 8.49 -25.68 -3.14
C GLN A 43 7.13 -25.25 -3.68
N ASN A 44 6.54 -26.04 -4.58
CA ASN A 44 5.24 -25.75 -5.19
C ASN A 44 5.20 -24.42 -5.96
N VAL A 45 6.26 -24.14 -6.73
CA VAL A 45 6.31 -23.02 -7.67
C VAL A 45 6.33 -23.55 -9.11
N GLN A 46 5.74 -22.80 -10.03
CA GLN A 46 5.49 -23.25 -11.41
C GLN A 46 6.79 -23.68 -12.11
N SER A 47 7.84 -22.87 -12.03
CA SER A 47 9.12 -23.16 -12.68
C SER A 47 9.82 -24.39 -12.10
N VAL A 48 9.66 -24.67 -10.80
CA VAL A 48 10.18 -25.89 -10.19
C VAL A 48 9.41 -27.11 -10.70
N ALA A 49 8.07 -27.03 -10.76
CA ALA A 49 7.23 -28.10 -11.30
C ALA A 49 7.55 -28.39 -12.78
N ILE A 50 7.68 -27.35 -13.61
CA ILE A 50 8.05 -27.46 -15.03
C ILE A 50 9.47 -28.02 -15.19
N SER A 51 10.43 -27.56 -14.38
CA SER A 51 11.81 -28.08 -14.42
C SER A 51 11.89 -29.57 -14.07
N TYR A 52 11.08 -30.00 -13.10
CA TYR A 52 10.95 -31.40 -12.73
C TYR A 52 10.36 -32.22 -13.88
N LEU A 53 9.22 -31.78 -14.44
CA LEU A 53 8.57 -32.44 -15.58
C LEU A 53 9.50 -32.51 -16.80
N ARG A 54 10.24 -31.45 -17.11
CA ARG A 54 11.24 -31.44 -18.20
C ARG A 54 12.25 -32.57 -18.06
N THR A 55 12.71 -32.84 -16.84
CA THR A 55 13.66 -33.93 -16.57
C THR A 55 13.04 -35.30 -16.85
N ILE A 56 11.77 -35.50 -16.48
CA ILE A 56 11.02 -36.72 -16.78
C ILE A 56 10.80 -36.90 -18.28
N VAL A 57 10.36 -35.84 -18.98
CA VAL A 57 10.20 -35.85 -20.45
C VAL A 57 11.51 -36.18 -21.15
N GLN A 58 12.64 -35.63 -20.68
CA GLN A 58 13.96 -35.97 -21.23
C GLN A 58 14.33 -37.43 -20.99
N ALA A 59 14.05 -37.98 -19.81
CA ALA A 59 14.31 -39.38 -19.49
C ALA A 59 13.48 -40.33 -20.37
N LEU A 60 12.18 -40.06 -20.52
CA LEU A 60 11.29 -40.81 -21.43
C LEU A 60 11.76 -40.66 -22.89
N GLY A 61 12.15 -39.45 -23.30
CA GLY A 61 12.68 -39.19 -24.63
C GLY A 61 13.99 -39.93 -24.95
N ARG A 62 14.78 -40.32 -23.94
CA ARG A 62 15.96 -41.19 -24.15
C ARG A 62 15.55 -42.61 -24.53
N MET A 63 14.45 -43.14 -23.99
CA MET A 63 13.89 -44.44 -24.38
C MET A 63 13.42 -44.43 -25.84
N ASN A 64 12.94 -43.27 -26.31
CA ASN A 64 12.47 -43.09 -27.68
C ASN A 64 13.59 -43.10 -28.74
N ARG A 65 14.86 -43.31 -28.38
CA ARG A 65 15.99 -43.36 -29.33
C ARG A 65 16.36 -44.77 -29.81
N THR A 66 15.68 -45.81 -29.36
CA THR A 66 15.91 -47.20 -29.81
C THR A 66 15.31 -47.47 -31.19
N PHE A 67 16.02 -48.21 -32.04
CA PHE A 67 15.56 -48.58 -33.40
C PHE A 67 14.44 -49.64 -33.38
N ASN A 68 14.53 -50.61 -32.48
CA ASN A 68 13.49 -51.62 -32.28
C ASN A 68 12.46 -51.11 -31.26
N LYS A 69 11.31 -50.64 -31.74
CA LYS A 69 10.18 -50.24 -30.90
C LYS A 69 9.34 -51.45 -30.54
N MET A 70 9.04 -51.62 -29.26
CA MET A 70 8.07 -52.61 -28.80
C MET A 70 6.65 -52.11 -29.11
N PRO A 71 5.71 -53.00 -29.47
CA PRO A 71 4.31 -52.62 -29.70
C PRO A 71 3.63 -52.03 -28.45
N THR A 72 4.05 -52.49 -27.27
CA THR A 72 3.56 -52.05 -25.96
C THR A 72 4.77 -51.70 -25.10
N ILE A 73 4.71 -50.57 -24.39
CA ILE A 73 5.76 -50.11 -23.48
C ILE A 73 5.15 -49.97 -22.10
N ASP A 74 5.63 -50.78 -21.15
CA ASP A 74 5.27 -50.65 -19.74
C ASP A 74 6.26 -49.70 -19.05
N ILE A 75 5.73 -48.64 -18.44
CA ILE A 75 6.53 -47.63 -17.72
C ILE A 75 6.28 -47.79 -16.23
N LEU A 76 7.31 -48.21 -15.50
CA LEU A 76 7.27 -48.23 -14.04
C LEU A 76 7.72 -46.87 -13.50
N VAL A 77 6.80 -46.15 -12.84
CA VAL A 77 7.09 -44.84 -12.23
C VAL A 77 6.86 -44.91 -10.73
N ALA A 78 7.81 -44.38 -9.96
CA ALA A 78 7.65 -44.28 -8.51
C ALA A 78 6.62 -43.21 -8.14
N MET A 79 5.81 -43.46 -7.10
CA MET A 79 4.74 -42.52 -6.70
C MET A 79 5.26 -41.10 -6.44
N ARG A 80 6.44 -40.97 -5.80
CA ARG A 80 7.11 -39.68 -5.57
C ARG A 80 7.36 -38.83 -6.84
N VAL A 81 7.42 -39.47 -8.01
CA VAL A 81 7.58 -38.78 -9.30
C VAL A 81 6.22 -38.25 -9.76
N ILE A 82 5.17 -39.07 -9.61
CA ILE A 82 3.78 -38.64 -9.86
C ILE A 82 3.42 -37.48 -8.93
N ASP A 83 3.86 -37.52 -7.68
CA ASP A 83 3.68 -36.43 -6.71
C ASP A 83 4.46 -35.14 -7.07
N GLY A 84 5.42 -35.19 -7.98
CA GLY A 84 6.28 -34.05 -8.33
C GLY A 84 5.96 -33.40 -9.67
N ILE A 85 5.22 -34.09 -10.54
CA ILE A 85 4.89 -33.59 -11.89
C ILE A 85 3.63 -32.72 -11.85
N SER A 86 3.50 -31.84 -12.85
CA SER A 86 2.31 -31.02 -13.08
C SER A 86 2.24 -30.68 -14.56
N ALA A 87 1.06 -30.79 -15.17
CA ALA A 87 0.85 -30.42 -16.57
C ALA A 87 0.70 -28.90 -16.79
N VAL A 88 0.75 -28.09 -15.73
CA VAL A 88 0.39 -26.67 -15.83
C VAL A 88 1.32 -25.92 -16.78
N GLY A 89 0.72 -25.20 -17.73
CA GLY A 89 1.42 -24.40 -18.73
C GLY A 89 1.98 -25.21 -19.90
N ILE A 90 1.66 -26.51 -20.00
CA ILE A 90 2.09 -27.37 -21.10
C ILE A 90 0.88 -27.94 -21.82
N ASP A 91 0.89 -27.85 -23.15
CA ASP A 91 -0.08 -28.54 -23.99
C ASP A 91 0.24 -30.05 -24.03
N PRO A 92 -0.60 -30.91 -23.42
CA PRO A 92 -0.32 -32.34 -23.35
C PRO A 92 -0.23 -32.99 -24.74
N SER A 93 -0.90 -32.44 -25.75
CA SER A 93 -0.89 -32.97 -27.11
C SER A 93 0.49 -32.88 -27.79
N ARG A 94 1.36 -31.98 -27.29
CA ARG A 94 2.73 -31.81 -27.76
C ARG A 94 3.72 -32.78 -27.11
N LEU A 95 3.27 -33.53 -26.11
CA LEU A 95 4.10 -34.50 -25.40
C LEU A 95 4.04 -35.86 -26.09
N SER A 96 5.11 -36.63 -25.94
CA SER A 96 5.16 -38.03 -26.38
C SER A 96 4.09 -38.87 -25.68
N PRO A 97 3.58 -39.96 -26.30
CA PRO A 97 2.59 -40.85 -25.69
C PRO A 97 3.00 -41.36 -24.29
N GLU A 98 4.29 -41.64 -24.09
CA GLU A 98 4.83 -42.08 -22.81
C GLU A 98 4.69 -41.00 -21.72
N ALA A 99 4.98 -39.75 -22.07
CA ALA A 99 4.86 -38.62 -21.15
C ALA A 99 3.39 -38.29 -20.84
N GLN A 100 2.50 -38.41 -21.82
CA GLN A 100 1.05 -38.28 -21.61
C GLN A 100 0.53 -39.35 -20.65
N ALA A 101 0.96 -40.61 -20.82
CA ALA A 101 0.57 -41.71 -19.94
C ALA A 101 1.04 -41.49 -18.50
N VAL A 102 2.26 -40.97 -18.29
CA VAL A 102 2.77 -40.64 -16.95
C VAL A 102 2.00 -39.48 -16.33
N LEU A 103 1.67 -38.43 -17.09
CA LEU A 103 0.87 -37.30 -16.60
C LEU A 103 -0.56 -37.70 -16.26
N ALA A 104 -1.16 -38.64 -17.00
CA ALA A 104 -2.50 -39.14 -16.73
C ALA A 104 -2.60 -39.90 -15.39
N CYS A 105 -1.47 -40.33 -14.82
CA CYS A 105 -1.42 -40.92 -13.48
C CYS A 105 -1.50 -39.88 -12.35
N ASP A 106 -1.33 -38.59 -12.64
CA ASP A 106 -1.50 -37.53 -11.64
C ASP A 106 -2.98 -37.20 -11.45
N THR A 107 -3.52 -37.57 -10.28
CA THR A 107 -4.94 -37.38 -9.94
C THR A 107 -5.19 -36.18 -9.03
N ARG A 108 -4.18 -35.34 -8.78
CA ARG A 108 -4.28 -34.21 -7.85
C ARG A 108 -4.95 -33.02 -8.51
N SER A 109 -5.58 -32.17 -7.70
CA SER A 109 -6.06 -30.86 -8.16
C SER A 109 -4.89 -30.03 -8.67
N GLU A 110 -5.03 -29.44 -9.86
CA GLU A 110 -4.05 -28.49 -10.38
C GLU A 110 -3.81 -27.39 -9.34
N THR A 111 -2.54 -27.13 -9.05
CA THR A 111 -2.17 -25.97 -8.24
C THR A 111 -2.42 -24.73 -9.10
N ASP A 112 -3.25 -23.81 -8.62
CA ASP A 112 -3.52 -22.55 -9.31
C ASP A 112 -2.34 -21.59 -9.17
N PHE A 113 -1.31 -21.83 -9.98
CA PHE A 113 -0.11 -21.00 -10.04
C PHE A 113 -0.42 -19.57 -10.47
N ALA A 114 -1.47 -19.34 -11.27
CA ALA A 114 -1.85 -18.00 -11.71
C ALA A 114 -2.32 -17.15 -10.54
N THR A 115 -3.22 -17.67 -9.70
CA THR A 115 -3.67 -16.99 -8.49
C THR A 115 -2.52 -16.77 -7.50
N GLN A 116 -1.63 -17.75 -7.34
CA GLN A 116 -0.44 -17.61 -6.49
C GLN A 116 0.50 -16.51 -6.98
N GLN A 117 0.76 -16.44 -8.29
CA GLN A 117 1.60 -15.40 -8.89
C GLN A 117 0.99 -14.02 -8.72
N GLN A 118 -0.32 -13.88 -8.96
CA GLN A 118 -1.02 -12.61 -8.73
C GLN A 118 -0.91 -12.16 -7.26
N LEU A 119 -1.07 -13.07 -6.30
CA LEU A 119 -0.93 -12.76 -4.88
C LEU A 119 0.52 -12.35 -4.54
N ALA A 120 1.51 -13.11 -4.99
CA ALA A 120 2.92 -12.82 -4.73
C ALA A 120 3.38 -11.50 -5.36
N MET A 121 2.85 -11.15 -6.54
CA MET A 121 3.04 -9.86 -7.18
C MET A 121 2.48 -8.73 -6.29
N LYS A 122 1.22 -8.84 -5.85
CA LYS A 122 0.58 -7.84 -4.97
C LYS A 122 1.39 -7.62 -3.70
N GLN A 123 1.81 -8.71 -3.03
CA GLN A 123 2.63 -8.68 -1.81
C GLN A 123 4.01 -8.05 -2.03
N SER A 124 4.63 -8.29 -3.19
CA SER A 124 5.93 -7.69 -3.52
C SER A 124 5.80 -6.19 -3.81
N TYR A 125 4.72 -5.77 -4.46
CA TYR A 125 4.47 -4.36 -4.80
C TYR A 125 4.23 -3.48 -3.56
N THR A 126 3.55 -4.02 -2.54
CA THR A 126 3.39 -3.32 -1.25
C THR A 126 4.74 -3.14 -0.54
N LEU A 127 5.57 -4.18 -0.54
CA LEU A 127 6.92 -4.11 0.02
C LEU A 127 7.82 -3.11 -0.70
N TYR A 128 7.78 -3.07 -2.04
CA TYR A 128 8.54 -2.10 -2.83
C TYR A 128 8.09 -0.67 -2.54
N THR A 129 6.78 -0.44 -2.47
CA THR A 129 6.23 0.87 -2.12
C THR A 129 6.69 1.28 -0.73
N ASN A 130 6.62 0.39 0.26
CA ASN A 130 7.03 0.72 1.63
C ASN A 130 8.53 1.05 1.73
N ARG A 131 9.37 0.28 1.04
CA ARG A 131 10.81 0.57 0.94
C ARG A 131 11.05 1.95 0.33
N ASP A 132 10.42 2.23 -0.80
CA ASP A 132 10.56 3.49 -1.51
C ASP A 132 10.09 4.67 -0.65
N LEU A 133 8.98 4.48 0.07
CA LEU A 133 8.41 5.45 0.98
C LEU A 133 9.35 5.74 2.16
N TRP A 134 9.94 4.72 2.77
CA TRP A 134 10.89 4.89 3.86
C TRP A 134 12.11 5.72 3.44
N VAL A 135 12.62 5.51 2.23
CA VAL A 135 13.72 6.33 1.69
C VAL A 135 13.28 7.78 1.48
N LEU A 136 12.07 7.98 0.96
CA LEU A 136 11.50 9.30 0.69
C LEU A 136 11.30 10.11 1.99
N THR A 137 10.65 9.51 2.99
CA THR A 137 10.24 10.20 4.23
C THR A 137 11.41 10.58 5.13
N ASN A 138 12.49 9.78 5.14
CA ASN A 138 13.70 10.09 5.92
C ASN A 138 14.47 11.33 5.44
N ASN A 139 14.11 11.90 4.28
CA ASN A 139 14.82 13.02 3.68
C ASN A 139 13.99 14.31 3.56
N LEU A 140 12.76 14.36 4.08
CA LEU A 140 11.82 15.48 3.80
C LEU A 140 12.27 16.81 4.42
N GLN A 141 12.89 16.80 5.59
CA GLN A 141 13.42 18.02 6.23
C GLN A 141 14.83 18.39 5.72
N THR A 142 15.55 17.44 5.13
CA THR A 142 16.93 17.62 4.70
C THR A 142 17.07 17.82 3.19
N LYS A 143 16.09 17.46 2.36
CA LYS A 143 16.18 17.59 0.90
C LYS A 143 14.89 18.16 0.32
N ALA A 144 14.95 19.42 -0.12
CA ALA A 144 13.79 20.13 -0.67
C ALA A 144 13.18 19.42 -1.91
N ASP A 145 14.01 18.80 -2.75
CA ASP A 145 13.52 18.06 -3.91
C ASP A 145 12.73 16.80 -3.51
N GLU A 146 13.15 16.09 -2.45
CA GLU A 146 12.42 14.93 -1.92
C GLU A 146 11.11 15.37 -1.24
N ALA A 147 11.11 16.51 -0.53
CA ALA A 147 9.87 17.11 0.00
C ALA A 147 8.86 17.46 -1.10
N LYS A 148 9.32 18.16 -2.14
CA LYS A 148 8.48 18.53 -3.29
C LYS A 148 7.97 17.29 -4.00
N ARG A 149 8.83 16.29 -4.19
CA ARG A 149 8.49 15.00 -4.78
C ARG A 149 7.41 14.28 -3.96
N TYR A 150 7.55 14.23 -2.64
CA TYR A 150 6.58 13.60 -1.74
C TYR A 150 5.19 14.24 -1.89
N GLN A 151 5.13 15.57 -1.90
CA GLN A 151 3.87 16.30 -2.08
C GLN A 151 3.28 16.10 -3.49
N ASN A 152 4.10 16.11 -4.53
CA ASN A 152 3.66 15.83 -5.90
C ASN A 152 3.13 14.40 -6.06
N LEU A 153 3.80 13.41 -5.45
CA LEU A 153 3.36 12.02 -5.45
C LEU A 153 1.99 11.90 -4.78
N ARG A 154 1.83 12.43 -3.56
CA ARG A 154 0.57 12.38 -2.83
C ARG A 154 -0.57 13.03 -3.61
N THR A 155 -0.33 14.21 -4.16
CA THR A 155 -1.30 14.92 -5.02
C THR A 155 -1.66 14.08 -6.25
N TYR A 156 -0.68 13.44 -6.88
CA TYR A 156 -0.91 12.55 -8.03
C TYR A 156 -1.78 11.34 -7.66
N LEU A 157 -1.53 10.71 -6.52
CA LEU A 157 -2.34 9.59 -6.03
C LEU A 157 -3.77 10.05 -5.68
N LEU A 158 -3.93 11.27 -5.13
CA LEU A 158 -5.24 11.87 -4.84
C LEU A 158 -6.07 12.08 -6.12
N SER A 159 -5.43 12.48 -7.21
CA SER A 159 -6.06 12.60 -8.53
C SER A 159 -6.31 11.26 -9.22
N ASN A 160 -5.51 10.23 -8.93
CA ASN A 160 -5.52 8.95 -9.64
C ASN A 160 -5.58 7.75 -8.69
N PRO A 161 -6.64 7.57 -7.89
CA PRO A 161 -6.78 6.40 -7.02
C PRO A 161 -6.93 5.09 -7.82
N THR A 162 -7.43 5.20 -9.03
CA THR A 162 -7.38 4.18 -10.07
C THR A 162 -6.77 4.81 -11.32
N ILE A 163 -6.08 4.01 -12.14
CA ILE A 163 -5.30 4.53 -13.26
C ILE A 163 -5.20 3.53 -14.42
N SER A 164 -5.12 4.03 -15.65
CA SER A 164 -4.90 3.20 -16.83
C SER A 164 -3.43 2.78 -16.95
N LYS A 165 -3.18 1.70 -17.68
CA LYS A 165 -1.83 1.19 -17.98
C LYS A 165 -0.97 2.24 -18.67
N LEU A 166 -1.55 2.98 -19.62
CA LEU A 166 -0.85 4.00 -20.38
C LEU A 166 -0.40 5.16 -19.48
N GLN A 167 -1.31 5.67 -18.65
CA GLN A 167 -1.01 6.77 -17.73
C GLN A 167 0.01 6.34 -16.67
N LEU A 168 -0.13 5.14 -16.11
CA LEU A 168 0.82 4.61 -15.14
C LEU A 168 2.22 4.47 -15.74
N ALA A 169 2.35 3.88 -16.92
CA ALA A 169 3.63 3.74 -17.61
C ALA A 169 4.29 5.09 -17.91
N ALA A 170 3.51 6.07 -18.37
CA ALA A 170 4.00 7.42 -18.62
C ALA A 170 4.53 8.11 -17.35
N GLN A 171 3.90 7.85 -16.20
CA GLN A 171 4.37 8.40 -14.92
C GLN A 171 5.59 7.65 -14.39
N GLN A 172 5.59 6.32 -14.45
CA GLN A 172 6.72 5.48 -14.04
C GLN A 172 7.99 5.75 -14.85
N ALA A 173 7.86 6.14 -16.13
CA ALA A 173 8.99 6.56 -16.97
C ALA A 173 9.67 7.84 -16.48
N LYS A 174 8.96 8.71 -15.77
CA LYS A 174 9.54 9.91 -15.14
C LYS A 174 10.17 9.53 -13.80
N ASP A 175 9.41 8.80 -12.99
CA ASP A 175 9.90 8.22 -11.76
C ASP A 175 8.97 7.09 -11.30
N SER A 176 9.53 5.92 -11.03
CA SER A 176 8.76 4.73 -10.64
C SER A 176 8.59 4.55 -9.14
N ARG A 177 9.31 5.28 -8.28
CA ARG A 177 9.26 5.02 -6.82
C ARG A 177 7.88 5.30 -6.25
N CYS A 178 7.39 4.41 -5.40
CA CYS A 178 6.04 4.45 -4.81
C CYS A 178 4.87 4.42 -5.82
N LEU A 179 5.10 4.00 -7.08
CA LEU A 179 4.05 3.86 -8.11
C LEU A 179 3.76 2.40 -8.45
N GLN A 180 3.91 1.49 -7.49
CA GLN A 180 3.59 0.07 -7.66
C GLN A 180 2.09 -0.19 -7.41
N TYR A 181 1.23 0.40 -8.24
CA TYR A 181 -0.22 0.13 -8.22
C TYR A 181 -0.50 -1.36 -8.44
N LEU A 182 -1.61 -1.86 -7.89
CA LEU A 182 -2.03 -3.24 -8.09
C LEU A 182 -2.79 -3.37 -9.42
N GLN A 183 -2.52 -4.46 -10.15
CA GLN A 183 -3.31 -4.84 -11.30
C GLN A 183 -4.76 -5.12 -10.87
N ASN A 184 -5.71 -4.59 -11.64
CA ASN A 184 -7.12 -4.60 -11.34
C ASN A 184 -7.93 -5.17 -12.52
N ASP A 185 -7.76 -6.47 -12.77
CA ASP A 185 -8.36 -7.15 -13.93
C ASP A 185 -9.90 -7.06 -13.95
N SER A 186 -10.50 -7.09 -12.77
CA SER A 186 -11.95 -6.95 -12.59
C SER A 186 -12.43 -5.50 -12.59
N GLN A 187 -11.51 -4.53 -12.71
CA GLN A 187 -11.76 -3.09 -12.67
C GLN A 187 -12.65 -2.67 -11.49
N THR A 188 -12.41 -3.24 -10.30
CA THR A 188 -13.15 -2.88 -9.09
C THR A 188 -12.72 -1.51 -8.58
N THR A 189 -13.56 -0.88 -7.77
CA THR A 189 -13.25 0.38 -7.08
C THR A 189 -12.92 0.17 -5.60
N SER A 190 -12.91 -1.09 -5.16
CA SER A 190 -12.56 -1.49 -3.81
C SER A 190 -11.94 -2.89 -3.76
N TYR A 191 -11.21 -3.13 -2.68
CA TYR A 191 -10.73 -4.46 -2.28
C TYR A 191 -10.42 -4.49 -0.78
N TRP A 192 -10.21 -5.70 -0.25
CA TRP A 192 -9.86 -5.92 1.14
C TRP A 192 -8.39 -6.32 1.30
N THR A 193 -7.78 -5.85 2.38
CA THR A 193 -6.38 -6.14 2.69
C THR A 193 -6.14 -6.24 4.18
N LYS A 194 -5.13 -7.01 4.60
CA LYS A 194 -4.82 -7.20 6.01
C LYS A 194 -3.32 -7.09 6.24
N PRO A 195 -2.83 -6.22 7.11
CA PRO A 195 -1.40 -6.21 7.45
C PRO A 195 -1.02 -7.53 8.14
N LEU A 196 0.10 -8.12 7.73
CA LEU A 196 0.57 -9.39 8.29
C LEU A 196 1.23 -9.22 9.66
N THR A 197 1.65 -8.00 9.99
CA THR A 197 2.17 -7.66 11.31
C THR A 197 1.34 -6.56 11.96
N LYS A 198 1.45 -6.41 13.29
CA LYS A 198 0.79 -5.33 14.03
C LYS A 198 1.21 -3.93 13.56
N TRP A 199 2.39 -3.83 12.94
CA TRP A 199 2.93 -2.60 12.38
C TRP A 199 2.80 -2.63 10.86
N ASP A 200 2.53 -1.49 10.22
CA ASP A 200 2.65 -1.41 8.77
C ASP A 200 4.13 -1.43 8.38
N ASN A 201 4.59 -2.61 7.95
CA ASN A 201 5.92 -2.83 7.40
C ASN A 201 5.87 -3.11 5.88
N GLY A 202 4.74 -2.81 5.23
CA GLY A 202 4.50 -3.10 3.81
C GLY A 202 4.12 -4.55 3.50
N GLU A 203 3.99 -5.43 4.50
CA GLU A 203 3.55 -6.82 4.33
C GLU A 203 2.04 -6.94 4.52
N PHE A 204 1.34 -7.27 3.42
CA PHE A 204 -0.12 -7.35 3.40
C PHE A 204 -0.61 -8.66 2.79
N ASP A 205 -1.74 -9.15 3.30
CA ASP A 205 -2.55 -10.16 2.65
C ASP A 205 -3.76 -9.54 1.95
N PHE A 206 -4.39 -10.30 1.05
CA PHE A 206 -5.51 -9.86 0.20
C PHE A 206 -6.67 -10.85 0.29
N PRO A 207 -7.36 -10.91 1.45
CA PRO A 207 -8.46 -11.84 1.65
C PRO A 207 -9.67 -11.47 0.78
N LEU A 208 -10.47 -12.48 0.43
CA LEU A 208 -11.75 -12.29 -0.27
C LEU A 208 -12.89 -11.86 0.68
N VAL A 209 -12.73 -12.11 1.99
CA VAL A 209 -13.75 -11.89 3.04
C VAL A 209 -13.18 -10.94 4.09
N PRO A 210 -13.96 -9.97 4.62
CA PRO A 210 -13.45 -8.83 5.37
C PRO A 210 -13.04 -9.10 6.83
N ASP A 211 -12.81 -10.34 7.26
CA ASP A 211 -12.61 -10.65 8.68
C ASP A 211 -11.32 -9.99 9.25
N ASP A 212 -11.51 -8.96 10.08
CA ASP A 212 -10.50 -7.99 10.54
C ASP A 212 -9.65 -7.37 9.40
N ALA A 213 -10.23 -7.18 8.21
CA ALA A 213 -9.55 -6.59 7.06
C ALA A 213 -9.85 -5.09 6.91
N ILE A 214 -8.89 -4.38 6.32
CA ILE A 214 -9.02 -2.98 5.93
C ILE A 214 -9.65 -2.93 4.52
N GLU A 215 -10.70 -2.14 4.38
CA GLU A 215 -11.24 -1.80 3.07
C GLU A 215 -10.40 -0.68 2.43
N VAL A 216 -9.99 -0.89 1.18
CA VAL A 216 -9.37 0.14 0.35
C VAL A 216 -10.42 0.61 -0.65
N SER A 217 -11.04 1.75 -0.40
CA SER A 217 -12.10 2.31 -1.26
C SER A 217 -12.32 3.81 -1.04
N ALA A 218 -13.09 4.44 -1.94
CA ALA A 218 -13.54 5.82 -1.77
C ALA A 218 -14.34 6.03 -0.48
N ASP A 219 -15.29 5.14 -0.19
CA ASP A 219 -16.14 5.23 1.00
C ASP A 219 -15.32 5.04 2.28
N ALA A 220 -14.48 4.00 2.32
CA ALA A 220 -13.62 3.74 3.45
C ALA A 220 -12.60 4.85 3.68
N SER A 221 -12.20 5.61 2.65
CA SER A 221 -11.29 6.74 2.82
C SER A 221 -11.94 8.00 3.40
N GLY A 222 -13.28 8.03 3.48
CA GLY A 222 -14.05 9.22 3.82
C GLY A 222 -14.28 10.18 2.63
N LEU A 223 -13.71 9.93 1.44
CA LEU A 223 -13.87 10.78 0.26
C LEU A 223 -15.34 11.07 -0.05
N THR A 224 -16.19 10.05 -0.02
CA THR A 224 -17.62 10.17 -0.31
C THR A 224 -18.31 11.10 0.69
N SER A 225 -18.02 10.95 1.98
CA SER A 225 -18.55 11.80 3.04
C SER A 225 -18.06 13.24 2.92
N MET A 226 -16.76 13.43 2.69
CA MET A 226 -16.15 14.74 2.48
C MET A 226 -16.79 15.45 1.27
N CYS A 227 -16.98 14.77 0.15
CA CYS A 227 -17.59 15.35 -1.06
C CYS A 227 -19.08 15.74 -0.89
N ARG A 228 -19.74 15.32 0.20
CA ARG A 228 -21.09 15.81 0.55
C ARG A 228 -21.06 17.18 1.23
N TYR A 229 -19.92 17.60 1.77
CA TYR A 229 -19.77 18.96 2.30
C TYR A 229 -20.00 20.00 1.19
N PRO A 230 -20.83 21.04 1.43
CA PRO A 230 -21.14 22.05 0.42
C PRO A 230 -19.87 22.65 -0.20
N GLY A 231 -19.79 22.65 -1.53
CA GLY A 231 -18.67 23.23 -2.28
C GLY A 231 -17.43 22.33 -2.43
N LEU A 232 -17.20 21.34 -1.55
CA LEU A 232 -15.95 20.57 -1.58
C LEU A 232 -15.79 19.75 -2.87
N LYS A 233 -16.86 19.08 -3.32
CA LYS A 233 -16.82 18.31 -4.58
C LYS A 233 -16.41 19.18 -5.77
N LYS A 234 -16.94 20.41 -5.83
CA LYS A 234 -16.58 21.36 -6.88
C LYS A 234 -15.11 21.80 -6.75
N TYR A 235 -14.68 22.13 -5.53
CA TYR A 235 -13.29 22.47 -5.26
C TYR A 235 -12.33 21.36 -5.70
N PHE A 236 -12.60 20.09 -5.36
CA PHE A 236 -11.78 18.96 -5.79
C PHE A 236 -11.73 18.82 -7.30
N HIS A 237 -12.88 18.91 -7.97
CA HIS A 237 -12.93 18.91 -9.44
C HIS A 237 -12.06 20.04 -10.04
N ASP A 238 -12.16 21.26 -9.51
CA ASP A 238 -11.39 22.41 -9.99
C ASP A 238 -9.87 22.27 -9.74
N GLN A 239 -9.47 21.50 -8.71
CA GLN A 239 -8.07 21.12 -8.45
C GLN A 239 -7.62 19.88 -9.25
N GLY A 240 -8.51 19.21 -9.98
CA GLY A 240 -8.23 17.95 -10.67
C GLY A 240 -8.06 16.76 -9.74
N PHE A 241 -8.65 16.80 -8.54
CA PHE A 241 -8.68 15.68 -7.59
C PHE A 241 -9.87 14.77 -7.87
N ALA A 242 -9.71 13.47 -7.59
CA ALA A 242 -10.78 12.52 -7.75
C ALA A 242 -11.89 12.80 -6.73
N THR A 243 -13.14 12.89 -7.20
CA THR A 243 -14.33 13.01 -6.33
C THR A 243 -15.02 11.67 -6.09
N GLU A 244 -14.60 10.64 -6.82
CA GLU A 244 -15.02 9.25 -6.72
C GLU A 244 -13.90 8.36 -7.28
N TRP A 245 -13.90 7.08 -6.93
CA TRP A 245 -12.99 6.11 -7.56
C TRP A 245 -13.72 5.44 -8.72
N LEU A 246 -13.15 5.51 -9.92
CA LEU A 246 -13.74 4.93 -11.13
C LEU A 246 -13.07 3.60 -11.48
N PRO A 247 -13.79 2.60 -12.03
CA PRO A 247 -13.20 1.38 -12.59
C PRO A 247 -12.01 1.69 -13.54
N ASN A 248 -10.88 1.02 -13.34
CA ASN A 248 -9.70 1.15 -14.22
C ASN A 248 -8.75 -0.05 -14.10
N GLU A 249 -7.75 -0.14 -14.99
CA GLU A 249 -6.81 -1.26 -15.10
C GLU A 249 -5.91 -1.45 -13.86
N PHE A 250 -5.69 -0.39 -13.08
CA PHE A 250 -4.88 -0.41 -11.87
C PHE A 250 -5.56 0.36 -10.74
N ILE A 251 -5.29 -0.06 -9.50
CA ILE A 251 -5.80 0.54 -8.25
C ILE A 251 -4.66 0.73 -7.25
N LEU A 252 -4.76 1.73 -6.37
CA LEU A 252 -3.77 1.93 -5.30
C LEU A 252 -3.53 0.63 -4.53
N ASN A 253 -2.29 0.40 -4.12
CA ASN A 253 -1.96 -0.64 -3.15
C ASN A 253 -2.17 -0.14 -1.70
N PRO A 254 -2.24 -1.02 -0.69
CA PRO A 254 -2.53 -0.60 0.69
C PRO A 254 -1.53 0.39 1.27
N VAL A 255 -0.24 0.30 0.93
CA VAL A 255 0.78 1.23 1.43
C VAL A 255 0.57 2.63 0.85
N GLN A 256 0.27 2.73 -0.45
CA GLN A 256 -0.08 3.99 -1.11
C GLN A 256 -1.37 4.57 -0.53
N TYR A 257 -2.37 3.72 -0.28
CA TYR A 257 -3.64 4.13 0.29
C TYR A 257 -3.47 4.69 1.71
N ILE A 258 -2.93 3.87 2.63
CA ILE A 258 -2.84 4.18 4.07
C ILE A 258 -1.89 5.35 4.32
N ASN A 259 -0.68 5.30 3.76
CA ASN A 259 0.40 6.20 4.16
C ASN A 259 0.50 7.47 3.33
N LEU A 260 -0.12 7.52 2.15
CA LEU A 260 -0.01 8.66 1.23
C LEU A 260 -1.37 9.29 0.93
N TYR A 261 -2.31 8.49 0.42
CA TYR A 261 -3.62 8.94 -0.07
C TYR A 261 -4.52 9.46 1.06
N LEU A 262 -4.71 8.70 2.15
CA LEU A 262 -5.59 9.11 3.25
C LEU A 262 -5.18 10.45 3.87
N GLY A 263 -3.88 10.65 4.07
CA GLY A 263 -3.36 11.88 4.64
C GLY A 263 -3.62 13.08 3.73
N ILE A 264 -3.30 12.98 2.43
CA ILE A 264 -3.43 14.14 1.52
C ILE A 264 -4.89 14.46 1.23
N LEU A 265 -5.76 13.46 1.22
CA LEU A 265 -7.20 13.63 1.17
C LEU A 265 -7.68 14.45 2.38
N GLY A 266 -7.27 14.06 3.58
CA GLY A 266 -7.57 14.77 4.82
C GLY A 266 -7.06 16.22 4.80
N GLU A 267 -5.82 16.44 4.39
CA GLU A 267 -5.24 17.78 4.25
C GLU A 267 -6.02 18.66 3.26
N ALA A 268 -6.37 18.12 2.08
CA ALA A 268 -7.04 18.88 1.03
C ALA A 268 -8.49 19.23 1.43
N ALA A 269 -9.22 18.27 2.01
CA ALA A 269 -10.58 18.48 2.49
C ALA A 269 -10.60 19.40 3.71
N GLY A 270 -9.73 19.13 4.70
CA GLY A 270 -9.61 19.92 5.92
C GLY A 270 -9.29 21.37 5.63
N LYS A 271 -8.34 21.64 4.72
CA LYS A 271 -8.03 23.00 4.31
C LYS A 271 -9.27 23.74 3.82
N PHE A 272 -10.00 23.15 2.87
CA PHE A 272 -11.19 23.79 2.30
C PHE A 272 -12.26 24.08 3.37
N ILE A 273 -12.56 23.08 4.21
CA ILE A 273 -13.61 23.21 5.24
C ILE A 273 -13.21 24.26 6.30
N VAL A 274 -11.95 24.27 6.75
CA VAL A 274 -11.47 25.25 7.75
C VAL A 274 -11.53 26.68 7.20
N GLU A 275 -11.08 26.89 5.96
CA GLU A 275 -11.14 28.21 5.32
C GLU A 275 -12.59 28.68 5.09
N ASP A 276 -13.52 27.76 4.77
CA ASP A 276 -14.93 28.07 4.58
C ASP A 276 -15.63 28.49 5.90
N ILE A 277 -15.44 27.74 6.98
CA ILE A 277 -16.11 28.00 8.27
C ILE A 277 -15.57 29.25 8.96
N TRP A 278 -14.25 29.37 9.06
CA TRP A 278 -13.61 30.39 9.89
C TRP A 278 -13.07 31.57 9.10
N HIS A 279 -13.19 31.57 7.77
CA HIS A 279 -12.74 32.65 6.89
C HIS A 279 -11.26 33.02 7.09
N VAL A 280 -10.44 32.02 7.44
CA VAL A 280 -8.98 32.12 7.55
C VAL A 280 -8.33 31.69 6.24
N HIS A 281 -7.05 31.99 6.08
CA HIS A 281 -6.23 31.47 4.99
C HIS A 281 -5.15 30.56 5.54
N LEU A 282 -5.16 29.29 5.11
CA LEU A 282 -4.17 28.30 5.54
C LEU A 282 -2.95 28.31 4.62
N GLN A 283 -1.78 28.46 5.22
CA GLN A 283 -0.50 28.45 4.53
C GLN A 283 0.28 27.20 4.91
N ARG A 284 0.90 26.51 3.94
CA ARG A 284 1.78 25.37 4.25
C ARG A 284 3.07 25.84 4.92
N LEU A 285 3.58 25.05 5.88
CA LEU A 285 4.88 25.31 6.52
C LEU A 285 6.03 24.92 5.58
N ASN A 286 6.36 25.82 4.64
CA ASN A 286 7.27 25.52 3.54
C ASN A 286 8.75 25.81 3.83
N LYS A 287 9.08 26.28 5.05
CA LYS A 287 10.48 26.48 5.45
C LYS A 287 11.10 25.12 5.73
N ARG A 288 12.24 24.83 5.08
CA ARG A 288 12.93 23.53 5.15
C ARG A 288 13.09 22.97 6.57
N ALA A 289 13.43 23.83 7.53
CA ALA A 289 13.67 23.43 8.93
C ALA A 289 12.41 23.03 9.72
N ILE A 290 11.21 23.33 9.21
CA ILE A 290 9.92 23.04 9.88
C ILE A 290 8.97 22.27 8.95
N ASN A 291 9.47 21.83 7.81
CA ASN A 291 8.70 21.07 6.83
C ASN A 291 8.22 19.76 7.44
N GLU A 292 6.96 19.38 7.17
CA GLU A 292 6.29 18.17 7.67
C GLU A 292 6.17 18.07 9.21
N LEU A 293 6.42 19.15 9.96
CA LEU A 293 6.08 19.17 11.40
C LEU A 293 4.57 19.16 11.59
N PHE A 294 3.88 20.04 10.86
CA PHE A 294 2.42 20.16 10.77
C PHE A 294 2.02 20.47 9.32
N ASP A 295 0.74 20.33 9.00
CA ASP A 295 0.26 20.47 7.62
C ASP A 295 0.17 21.93 7.16
N TYR A 296 -0.39 22.79 8.02
CA TYR A 296 -0.65 24.21 7.72
C TYR A 296 -0.45 25.12 8.94
N GLN A 297 -0.43 26.43 8.69
CA GLN A 297 -0.42 27.47 9.71
C GLN A 297 -1.44 28.57 9.39
N VAL A 298 -1.88 29.26 10.44
CA VAL A 298 -2.62 30.53 10.40
C VAL A 298 -1.80 31.59 11.10
N GLY A 299 -1.40 32.62 10.34
CA GLY A 299 -0.41 33.59 10.79
C GLY A 299 0.89 32.91 11.23
N ASP A 300 1.57 33.49 12.22
CA ASP A 300 2.85 32.98 12.75
C ASP A 300 2.73 32.45 14.19
N HIS A 301 1.56 31.90 14.56
CA HIS A 301 1.30 31.47 15.95
C HIS A 301 0.41 30.23 16.10
N VAL A 302 -0.35 29.83 15.07
CA VAL A 302 -1.20 28.63 15.10
C VAL A 302 -0.82 27.66 14.00
N ALA A 303 -0.41 26.46 14.38
CA ALA A 303 -0.24 25.33 13.47
C ALA A 303 -1.52 24.50 13.38
N ILE A 304 -1.71 23.79 12.29
CA ILE A 304 -2.86 22.90 12.03
C ILE A 304 -2.35 21.57 11.51
N ASP A 305 -2.87 20.49 12.09
CA ASP A 305 -2.58 19.11 11.71
C ASP A 305 -3.90 18.39 11.44
N PHE A 306 -4.11 17.96 10.19
CA PHE A 306 -5.31 17.26 9.77
C PHE A 306 -5.13 15.76 9.91
N LYS A 307 -6.15 15.11 10.44
CA LYS A 307 -6.25 13.68 10.61
C LYS A 307 -7.42 13.15 9.79
N ASN A 308 -7.24 11.96 9.22
CA ASN A 308 -8.30 11.24 8.52
C ASN A 308 -8.42 9.84 9.13
N TRP A 309 -8.83 9.79 10.39
CA TRP A 309 -8.91 8.56 11.17
C TRP A 309 -10.28 7.90 10.99
N ASN A 310 -10.28 6.58 10.75
CA ASN A 310 -11.50 5.77 10.58
C ASN A 310 -11.79 4.83 11.76
N GLY A 311 -11.26 5.12 12.96
CA GLY A 311 -11.45 4.30 14.15
C GLY A 311 -11.56 5.12 15.43
N VAL A 312 -11.66 4.41 16.56
CA VAL A 312 -11.66 5.00 17.91
C VAL A 312 -10.25 5.49 18.22
N HIS A 313 -9.89 6.64 17.68
CA HIS A 313 -8.78 7.38 18.24
C HIS A 313 -9.26 7.99 19.56
N ARG A 314 -8.85 7.40 20.68
CA ARG A 314 -9.07 8.04 21.98
C ARG A 314 -8.00 9.12 22.13
N PRO A 315 -8.38 10.40 22.29
CA PRO A 315 -7.44 11.42 22.70
C PRO A 315 -7.03 11.15 24.15
N SER A 316 -6.04 10.27 24.36
CA SER A 316 -5.33 10.09 25.64
C SER A 316 -4.12 9.15 25.58
N ALA A 317 -3.44 8.98 24.44
CA ALA A 317 -2.10 8.41 24.51
C ALA A 317 -1.17 9.53 25.01
N GLN A 318 -0.76 9.49 26.28
CA GLN A 318 0.23 10.43 26.82
C GLN A 318 1.47 10.57 25.91
N ALA A 319 1.82 9.48 25.21
CA ALA A 319 2.88 9.45 24.20
C ALA A 319 2.59 10.32 22.96
N GLU A 320 1.33 10.42 22.52
CA GLU A 320 0.96 11.24 21.37
C GLU A 320 0.98 12.73 21.69
N HIS A 321 0.41 13.14 22.83
CA HIS A 321 0.57 14.52 23.30
C HIS A 321 2.04 14.87 23.46
N GLN A 322 2.87 13.97 24.00
CA GLN A 322 4.31 14.18 24.10
C GLN A 322 4.96 14.40 22.73
N HIS A 323 4.55 13.64 21.71
CA HIS A 323 5.04 13.81 20.35
C HIS A 323 4.58 15.14 19.73
N ILE A 324 3.33 15.55 19.93
CA ILE A 324 2.81 16.84 19.48
C ILE A 324 3.56 17.99 20.16
N TYR A 325 3.80 17.90 21.47
CA TYR A 325 4.60 18.90 22.20
C TYR A 325 6.03 18.99 21.69
N GLN A 326 6.68 17.86 21.34
CA GLN A 326 8.01 17.87 20.73
C GLN A 326 8.01 18.67 19.43
N LYS A 327 7.08 18.38 18.51
CA LYS A 327 6.93 19.11 17.24
C LYS A 327 6.65 20.61 17.46
N LEU A 328 5.75 20.94 18.39
CA LEU A 328 5.42 22.32 18.75
C LEU A 328 6.63 23.07 19.34
N ASN A 329 7.42 22.41 20.17
CA ASN A 329 8.62 23.02 20.76
C ASN A 329 9.70 23.22 19.69
N GLU A 330 9.92 22.24 18.82
CA GLU A 330 10.82 22.38 17.67
C GLU A 330 10.41 23.55 16.75
N LEU A 331 9.10 23.66 16.44
CA LEU A 331 8.56 24.78 15.68
C LEU A 331 8.79 26.12 16.39
N SER A 332 8.57 26.17 17.70
CA SER A 332 8.74 27.38 18.51
C SER A 332 10.21 27.81 18.61
N GLU A 333 11.11 26.86 18.83
CA GLU A 333 12.55 27.09 18.89
C GLU A 333 13.09 27.58 17.53
N THR A 334 12.65 26.94 16.45
CA THR A 334 13.11 27.28 15.09
C THR A 334 12.61 28.65 14.62
N THR A 335 11.42 29.05 15.05
CA THR A 335 10.81 30.35 14.66
C THR A 335 11.10 31.48 15.66
N GLY A 336 11.49 31.15 16.89
CA GLY A 336 11.71 32.12 17.97
C GLY A 336 10.41 32.70 18.56
N THR A 337 9.27 32.04 18.35
CA THR A 337 7.94 32.50 18.81
C THR A 337 7.16 31.34 19.42
N PRO A 338 6.27 31.57 20.39
CA PRO A 338 5.45 30.50 20.95
C PRO A 338 4.35 30.07 19.97
N TRP A 339 4.26 28.77 19.70
CA TRP A 339 3.20 28.20 18.87
C TRP A 339 2.19 27.39 19.69
N ARG A 340 0.96 27.40 19.17
CA ARG A 340 -0.15 26.53 19.55
C ARG A 340 -0.62 25.73 18.33
N VAL A 341 -1.31 24.60 18.53
CA VAL A 341 -1.72 23.70 17.44
C VAL A 341 -3.17 23.28 17.55
N LEU A 342 -3.84 23.26 16.40
CA LEU A 342 -5.17 22.68 16.21
C LEU A 342 -5.04 21.32 15.51
N ILE A 343 -5.35 20.23 16.22
CA ILE A 343 -5.38 18.88 15.66
C ILE A 343 -6.81 18.56 15.25
N ILE A 344 -7.04 18.26 13.97
CA ILE A 344 -8.40 18.20 13.42
C ILE A 344 -8.60 16.90 12.68
N ASN A 345 -9.43 16.02 13.23
CA ASN A 345 -9.94 14.91 12.44
C ASN A 345 -11.10 15.38 11.55
N ILE A 346 -11.12 14.97 10.28
CA ILE A 346 -12.10 15.49 9.31
C ILE A 346 -13.48 14.85 9.50
N CYS A 347 -13.53 13.52 9.49
CA CYS A 347 -14.79 12.75 9.50
C CYS A 347 -15.07 12.13 10.86
N ALA A 348 -16.32 12.24 11.33
CA ALA A 348 -16.76 11.61 12.57
C ALA A 348 -16.77 10.08 12.46
N THR A 349 -16.10 9.42 13.40
CA THR A 349 -16.15 7.97 13.59
C THR A 349 -17.06 7.56 14.74
N GLN A 350 -17.34 8.48 15.66
CA GLN A 350 -18.23 8.30 16.79
C GLN A 350 -19.12 9.52 16.98
N ALA A 351 -20.36 9.28 17.42
CA ALA A 351 -21.20 10.33 17.94
C ALA A 351 -20.65 10.81 19.30
N ASP A 352 -20.80 12.11 19.57
CA ASP A 352 -20.68 12.73 20.89
C ASP A 352 -19.27 13.04 21.44
N LEU A 353 -18.20 12.91 20.65
CA LEU A 353 -16.90 13.46 21.07
C LEU A 353 -16.89 14.99 20.96
N GLN A 354 -16.50 15.65 22.04
CA GLN A 354 -16.40 17.11 22.13
C GLN A 354 -14.95 17.56 21.90
N PRO A 355 -14.72 18.74 21.33
CA PRO A 355 -13.38 19.33 21.26
C PRO A 355 -12.73 19.46 22.64
N GLN A 356 -11.42 19.21 22.72
CA GLN A 356 -10.67 19.27 23.98
C GLN A 356 -9.45 20.16 23.84
N MET A 357 -9.25 21.05 24.80
CA MET A 357 -8.08 21.92 24.84
C MET A 357 -7.25 21.59 26.08
N THR A 358 -5.92 21.53 25.93
CA THR A 358 -5.02 21.34 27.05
C THR A 358 -5.09 22.52 28.02
N ALA A 359 -4.75 22.30 29.30
CA ALA A 359 -4.82 23.34 30.32
C ALA A 359 -3.92 24.56 30.04
N ASP A 360 -2.81 24.36 29.32
CA ASP A 360 -1.90 25.41 28.85
C ASP A 360 -2.34 26.07 27.53
N GLN A 361 -3.47 25.64 26.96
CA GLN A 361 -4.05 26.12 25.70
C GLN A 361 -3.16 25.96 24.47
N ARG A 362 -2.11 25.11 24.55
CA ARG A 362 -1.18 24.89 23.45
C ARG A 362 -1.66 23.87 22.42
N ILE A 363 -2.52 22.94 22.81
CA ILE A 363 -3.09 21.93 21.92
C ILE A 363 -4.61 21.99 22.03
N TYR A 364 -5.28 22.12 20.89
CA TYR A 364 -6.72 22.04 20.78
C TYR A 364 -7.08 20.93 19.78
N GLU A 365 -7.78 19.91 20.26
CA GLU A 365 -8.14 18.73 19.48
C GLU A 365 -9.61 18.77 19.10
N ILE A 366 -9.87 18.62 17.81
CA ILE A 366 -11.20 18.54 17.21
C ILE A 366 -11.43 17.09 16.75
N PRO A 367 -12.37 16.36 17.37
CA PRO A 367 -12.58 14.94 17.07
C PRO A 367 -13.21 14.68 15.70
N ALA A 368 -13.92 15.68 15.14
CA ALA A 368 -14.52 15.63 13.81
C ALA A 368 -14.96 17.03 13.35
N LEU A 369 -14.83 17.33 12.06
CA LEU A 369 -15.48 18.50 11.44
C LEU A 369 -16.86 18.16 10.89
N ILE A 370 -16.97 17.03 10.19
CA ILE A 370 -18.17 16.61 9.48
C ILE A 370 -18.62 15.19 9.83
N ASP A 371 -19.92 14.93 9.70
CA ASP A 371 -20.50 13.59 9.74
C ASP A 371 -20.40 12.88 8.38
N GLN A 372 -20.92 11.64 8.32
CA GLN A 372 -20.96 10.86 7.08
C GLN A 372 -21.83 11.52 5.99
N GLN A 373 -22.72 12.44 6.35
CA GLN A 373 -23.57 13.19 5.44
C GLN A 373 -22.92 14.52 5.01
N GLY A 374 -21.68 14.79 5.43
CA GLY A 374 -20.95 16.02 5.11
C GLY A 374 -21.43 17.24 5.87
N LYS A 375 -22.21 17.07 6.95
CA LYS A 375 -22.70 18.17 7.79
C LYS A 375 -21.74 18.42 8.94
N LEU A 376 -21.62 19.69 9.32
CA LEU A 376 -20.83 20.08 10.49
C LEU A 376 -21.38 19.47 11.77
N VAL A 377 -20.50 18.85 12.55
CA VAL A 377 -20.86 18.24 13.85
C VAL A 377 -20.55 19.14 15.05
N LEU A 378 -19.77 20.21 14.84
CA LEU A 378 -19.40 21.16 15.88
C LEU A 378 -20.59 22.01 16.32
N ALA A 379 -20.79 22.15 17.64
CA ALA A 379 -21.79 23.06 18.18
C ALA A 379 -21.39 24.52 17.90
N ALA A 380 -22.37 25.42 17.85
CA ALA A 380 -22.13 26.85 17.57
C ALA A 380 -21.18 27.51 18.60
N HIS A 381 -21.19 27.05 19.84
CA HIS A 381 -20.25 27.47 20.87
C HIS A 381 -18.82 27.11 20.50
N ASP A 382 -18.57 25.84 20.15
CA ASP A 382 -17.23 25.34 19.85
C ASP A 382 -16.66 25.97 18.58
N GLN A 383 -17.50 26.15 17.55
CA GLN A 383 -17.09 26.89 16.35
C GLN A 383 -16.58 28.29 16.69
N LYS A 384 -17.23 28.97 17.64
CA LYS A 384 -16.80 30.31 18.08
C LYS A 384 -15.51 30.26 18.90
N GLU A 385 -15.32 29.27 19.77
CA GLU A 385 -14.09 29.10 20.53
C GLU A 385 -12.89 28.76 19.64
N ILE A 386 -13.06 27.82 18.71
CA ILE A 386 -12.05 27.49 17.70
C ILE A 386 -11.74 28.71 16.84
N GLY A 387 -12.77 29.48 16.45
CA GLY A 387 -12.58 30.72 15.70
C GLY A 387 -11.71 31.73 16.45
N ARG A 388 -11.93 31.92 17.76
CA ARG A 388 -11.05 32.75 18.60
C ARG A 388 -9.64 32.19 18.66
N TYR A 389 -9.51 30.87 18.83
CA TYR A 389 -8.23 30.18 18.85
C TYR A 389 -7.44 30.33 17.54
N LEU A 390 -8.08 30.45 16.39
CA LEU A 390 -7.39 30.67 15.12
C LEU A 390 -6.94 32.12 14.91
N HIS A 391 -7.68 33.10 15.45
CA HIS A 391 -7.44 34.52 15.17
C HIS A 391 -6.52 35.23 16.16
N GLY A 392 -6.26 34.65 17.34
CA GLY A 392 -5.48 35.29 18.39
C GLY A 392 -6.35 35.56 19.59
#